data_AF-A0A1I5CSE0-F1
#
_entry.id   AF-A0A1I5CSE0-F1
#
_cell.length_a   1.000
_cell.length_b   1.000
_cell.length_c   1.000
_cell.angle_alpha   90.00
_cell.angle_beta   90.00
_cell.angle_gamma   90.00
#
_symmetry.space_group_name_H-M   'P 1'
#
loop_
_entity.id
_entity.type
_entity.pdbx_description
1 polymer ?
#
loop_
_entity_poly.entity_id
_entity_poly.type
_entity_poly.pdbx_seq_one_letter_code
_entity_poly.pdbx_strand_id
1 'polypeptide(L)' 'MKRPYADLIGLTKKDLIKKMGDEFNFYPDTTWIYLLSKSFFGRKTYLIIHFEEEIVKSAEARKTYGNIYKTKL' A
#
# COMPACT_ATOMS: atom_id res chain seq x y z
N MET A 1 -1.33 -21.82 1.00
CA MET A 1 -0.81 -20.60 1.64
C MET A 1 -1.63 -19.41 1.16
N LYS A 2 -2.33 -18.68 2.05
CA LYS A 2 -2.98 -17.41 1.67
C LYS A 2 -1.90 -16.38 1.38
N ARG A 3 -1.87 -15.83 0.16
CA ARG A 3 -1.02 -14.68 -0.15
C ARG A 3 -1.58 -13.48 0.64
N PRO A 4 -0.78 -12.81 1.49
CA PRO A 4 -1.22 -11.60 2.16
C PRO A 4 -1.75 -10.61 1.11
N TYR A 5 -2.88 -9.94 1.39
CA TYR A 5 -3.48 -8.92 0.52
C TYR A 5 -3.93 -9.38 -0.86
N ALA A 6 -4.09 -10.69 -1.08
CA ALA A 6 -4.66 -11.22 -2.32
C ALA A 6 -6.07 -10.69 -2.61
N ASP A 7 -6.82 -10.33 -1.56
CA ASP A 7 -8.15 -9.73 -1.66
C ASP A 7 -8.14 -8.29 -2.19
N LEU A 8 -6.96 -7.65 -2.25
CA LEU A 8 -6.81 -6.32 -2.84
C LEU A 8 -6.59 -6.36 -4.35
N ILE A 9 -6.07 -7.47 -4.88
CA ILE A 9 -5.75 -7.60 -6.30
C ILE A 9 -7.02 -7.50 -7.14
N GLY A 10 -7.00 -6.65 -8.17
CA GLY A 10 -8.16 -6.40 -9.03
C GLY A 10 -9.14 -5.33 -8.52
N LEU A 11 -8.97 -4.81 -7.30
CA LEU A 11 -9.75 -3.66 -6.85
C LEU A 11 -9.38 -2.41 -7.65
N THR A 12 -10.35 -1.54 -7.89
CA THR A 12 -10.08 -0.20 -8.43
C THR A 12 -9.52 0.70 -7.32
N LYS A 13 -8.83 1.79 -7.70
CA LYS A 13 -8.44 2.87 -6.77
C LYS A 13 -9.62 3.36 -5.92
N LYS A 14 -10.81 3.49 -6.52
CA LYS A 14 -12.03 3.93 -5.81
C LYS A 14 -12.48 2.92 -4.76
N ASP A 15 -12.46 1.63 -5.09
CA ASP A 15 -12.82 0.57 -4.13
C ASP A 15 -11.80 0.46 -3.02
N LEU A 16 -10.52 0.62 -3.35
CA LEU A 16 -9.44 0.64 -2.36
C LEU A 16 -9.58 1.82 -1.39
N ILE A 17 -9.90 3.03 -1.89
CA ILE A 17 -10.20 4.20 -1.05
C ILE A 17 -11.39 3.92 -0.13
N LYS A 18 -12.47 3.31 -0.63
CA LYS A 18 -13.61 2.94 0.22
C LYS A 18 -13.22 1.93 1.31
N LYS A 19 -12.31 1.01 1.02
CA LYS A 19 -11.86 -0.04 1.93
C LYS A 19 -10.83 0.44 2.96
N MET A 20 -9.92 1.33 2.58
CA MET A 20 -8.72 1.68 3.36
C MET A 20 -8.51 3.18 3.58
N GLY A 21 -9.26 4.04 2.91
CA GLY A 21 -8.96 5.47 2.81
C GLY A 21 -7.87 5.76 1.78
N ASP A 22 -7.56 7.04 1.59
CA ASP A 22 -6.54 7.51 0.65
C ASP A 22 -5.17 7.80 1.31
N GLU A 23 -5.09 8.03 2.63
CA GLU A 23 -3.86 8.33 3.40
C GLU A 23 -2.96 9.39 2.71
N PHE A 24 -3.57 10.43 2.11
CA PHE A 24 -2.87 11.47 1.33
C PHE A 24 -2.13 10.96 0.08
N ASN A 25 -2.44 9.77 -0.40
CA ASN A 25 -1.92 9.31 -1.67
C ASN A 25 -2.51 10.13 -2.82
N PHE A 26 -1.64 10.60 -3.72
CA PHE A 26 -2.06 11.34 -4.90
C PHE A 26 -2.79 10.40 -5.87
N TYR A 27 -4.06 10.70 -6.18
CA TYR A 27 -4.92 9.80 -6.94
C TYR A 27 -4.31 9.35 -8.29
N PRO A 28 -3.68 10.23 -9.09
CA PRO A 28 -3.04 9.82 -10.34
C PRO A 28 -1.83 8.90 -10.21
N ASP A 29 -1.19 8.79 -9.03
CA ASP A 29 0.04 8.00 -8.88
C ASP A 29 -0.20 6.50 -9.10
N THR A 30 0.79 5.83 -9.70
CA THR A 30 0.77 4.39 -9.93
C THR A 30 1.20 3.57 -8.72
N THR A 31 1.65 4.23 -7.64
CA THR A 31 2.08 3.57 -6.40
C THR A 31 1.55 4.31 -5.19
N TRP A 32 0.83 3.60 -4.32
CA TRP A 32 0.36 4.11 -3.03
C TRP A 32 1.05 3.37 -1.88
N ILE A 33 1.29 4.09 -0.79
CA ILE A 33 1.94 3.55 0.40
C ILE A 33 1.06 3.85 1.60
N TYR A 34 0.72 2.82 2.35
CA TYR A 34 -0.07 2.90 3.58
C TYR A 34 0.78 2.53 4.78
N LEU A 35 0.66 3.26 5.88
CA LEU A 35 1.30 2.87 7.15
C LEU A 35 0.36 1.98 7.96
N LEU A 36 0.56 0.66 7.89
CA LEU A 36 -0.30 -0.30 8.59
C LEU A 36 -0.10 -0.31 10.10
N SER A 37 1.15 -0.17 10.56
CA SER A 37 1.46 -0.19 12.00
C SER A 37 2.82 0.41 12.30
N LYS A 38 2.98 0.85 13.55
CA LYS A 38 4.26 1.22 14.16
C LYS A 38 4.39 0.49 15.49
N SER A 39 5.45 -0.29 15.66
CA SER A 39 5.76 -0.94 16.93
C SER A 39 6.28 0.08 17.95
N PHE A 40 6.26 -0.30 19.23
CA PHE A 40 6.79 0.52 20.31
C PHE A 40 8.26 0.91 20.09
N PHE A 41 9.08 -0.01 19.59
CA PHE A 41 10.49 0.23 19.21
C PHE A 41 10.66 0.95 17.86
N GLY A 42 9.60 1.56 17.32
CA GLY A 42 9.66 2.39 16.13
C GLY A 42 9.69 1.62 14.80
N ARG A 43 9.60 0.28 14.79
CA ARG A 43 9.52 -0.50 13.55
C ARG A 43 8.18 -0.26 12.88
N LYS A 44 8.19 0.23 11.65
CA LYS A 44 7.00 0.48 10.83
C LYS A 44 6.73 -0.69 9.91
N THR A 45 5.45 -0.97 9.66
CA THR A 45 5.00 -1.87 8.59
C THR A 45 4.22 -1.04 7.59
N TYR A 46 4.70 -1.01 6.36
CA TYR A 46 4.05 -0.33 5.24
C TYR A 46 3.42 -1.35 4.29
N LEU A 47 2.27 -1.00 3.71
CA LEU A 47 1.68 -1.70 2.58
C LEU A 47 1.90 -0.86 1.32
N ILE A 48 2.54 -1.45 0.34
CA ILE A 48 2.84 -0.82 -0.95
C ILE A 48 1.89 -1.44 -1.97
N ILE A 49 1.14 -0.59 -2.65
CA ILE A 49 0.18 -0.97 -3.67
C ILE A 49 0.65 -0.40 -5.00
N HIS A 50 0.72 -1.25 -6.03
CA HIS A 50 0.99 -0.82 -7.41
C HIS A 50 -0.27 -0.95 -8.25
N PHE A 51 -0.51 0.05 -9.09
CA PHE A 51 -1.66 0.13 -9.97
C PHE A 51 -1.26 0.05 -11.44
N GLU A 52 -2.12 -0.58 -12.23
CA GLU A 52 -2.12 -0.57 -13.69
C GLU A 52 -3.53 -0.17 -14.13
N GLU A 53 -3.67 0.90 -14.92
CA GLU A 53 -4.98 1.43 -15.35
C GLU A 53 -5.99 1.64 -14.19
N GLU A 54 -5.50 2.11 -13.04
CA GLU A 54 -6.27 2.30 -11.79
C GLU A 54 -6.68 1.01 -11.05
N ILE A 55 -6.26 -0.16 -11.52
CA ILE A 55 -6.54 -1.46 -10.91
C ILE A 55 -5.32 -1.90 -10.11
N VAL A 56 -5.54 -2.43 -8.90
CA VAL A 56 -4.47 -2.98 -8.06
C VAL A 56 -3.86 -4.21 -8.75
N LYS A 57 -2.60 -4.07 -9.17
CA LYS A 57 -1.83 -5.15 -9.80
C LYS A 57 -1.09 -6.01 -8.79
N SER A 58 -0.54 -5.38 -7.76
CA SER A 58 0.20 -6.05 -6.70
C SER A 58 0.12 -5.28 -5.39
N ALA A 59 0.18 -6.02 -4.29
CA ALA A 59 0.18 -5.50 -2.93
C ALA A 59 1.25 -6.25 -2.11
N GLU A 60 2.14 -5.52 -1.45
CA GLU A 60 3.19 -6.11 -0.62
C GLU A 60 3.40 -5.34 0.69
N ALA A 61 3.71 -6.07 1.77
CA ALA A 61 4.03 -5.45 3.05
C ALA A 61 5.56 -5.41 3.28
N ARG A 62 6.10 -4.23 3.58
CA ARG A 62 7.51 -4.02 3.95
C ARG A 62 7.64 -3.52 5.38
N LYS A 63 8.56 -4.11 6.15
CA LYS A 63 8.89 -3.68 7.51
C LYS A 63 10.21 -2.93 7.50
N THR A 64 10.26 -1.76 8.12
CA THR A 64 11.48 -0.94 8.21
C THR A 64 11.46 -0.06 9.46
N TYR A 65 12.62 0.39 9.92
CA TYR A 65 12.74 1.39 10.97
C TYR A 65 12.76 2.83 10.42
N GLY A 66 12.92 2.99 9.10
CA GLY A 66 12.92 4.28 8.40
C GLY A 66 11.61 4.59 7.68
N ASN A 67 11.58 5.72 6.98
CA ASN A 67 10.52 6.02 6.02
C ASN A 67 10.79 5.30 4.68
N ILE A 68 9.72 4.91 4.00
CA ILE A 68 9.79 4.46 2.61
C ILE A 68 9.48 5.64 1.71
N TYR A 69 10.30 5.81 0.67
CA TYR A 69 10.11 6.83 -0.37
C TYR A 69 9.89 6.14 -1.70
N LYS A 70 8.94 6.65 -2.50
CA LYS A 70 8.58 6.07 -3.80
C LYS A 70 9.78 5.93 -4.76
N THR A 71 10.76 6.83 -4.67
CA THR A 71 12.00 6.81 -5.47
C THR A 71 12.92 5.62 -5.20
N LYS A 72 12.68 4.85 -4.13
CA LYS A 72 13.48 3.68 -3.73
C LYS A 72 12.70 2.36 -3.84
N LEU A 73 11.53 2.38 -4.48
CA LEU A 73 10.64 1.23 -4.64
C LEU A 73 10.81 0.58 -6.01
#